data_AF-K8XM29-F1
#
_entry.id   AF-K8XM29-F1
#
_cell.length_a   1.000
_cell.length_b   1.000
_cell.length_c   1.000
_cell.angle_alpha   90.00
_cell.angle_beta   90.00
_cell.angle_gamma   90.00
#
_symmetry.space_group_name_H-M   'P 1'
#
loop_
_entity.id
_entity.type
_entity.pdbx_description
1 polymer ?
#
loop_
_entity_poly.entity_id
_entity_poly.type
_entity_poly.pdbx_seq_one_letter_code
_entity_poly.pdbx_strand_id
1 'polypeptide(L)' 'MALVPKVVASLIAKGVDVVVESGAGLGALIPDELYKLAGAAIADPWSADVIVKVAPPS' A
#
# COMPACT_ATOMS: atom_id res chain seq x y z
N MET A 1 -3.58 9.21 1.79
CA MET A 1 -3.73 8.17 0.75
C MET A 1 -2.59 8.32 -0.26
N ALA A 2 -1.62 7.41 -0.30
CA ALA A 2 -0.48 7.50 -1.21
C ALA A 2 -0.59 6.66 -2.48
N LEU A 3 -1.25 5.49 -2.40
CA LEU A 3 -1.39 4.55 -3.50
C LEU A 3 -2.83 4.04 -3.55
N VAL A 4 -3.38 3.89 -4.75
CA VAL A 4 -4.65 3.20 -5.01
C VAL A 4 -4.36 1.76 -5.47
N PRO A 5 -5.27 0.79 -5.26
CA PRO A 5 -5.06 -0.62 -5.61
C PRO A 5 -4.59 -0.86 -7.05
N LYS A 6 -5.04 -0.02 -8.00
CA LYS A 6 -4.60 -0.10 -9.41
C LYS A 6 -3.10 0.15 -9.59
N VAL A 7 -2.52 1.08 -8.83
CA VAL A 7 -1.07 1.36 -8.89
C VAL A 7 -0.29 0.24 -8.20
N VAL A 8 -0.83 -0.29 -7.08
CA VAL A 8 -0.26 -1.44 -6.36
C VAL A 8 -0.15 -2.66 -7.28
N ALA A 9 -1.22 -3.02 -7.99
CA ALA A 9 -1.20 -4.12 -8.95
C ALA A 9 -0.15 -3.91 -10.06
N SER A 10 0.03 -2.67 -10.53
CA SER A 10 1.05 -2.38 -11.55
C SER A 10 2.49 -2.48 -11.02
N LEU A 11 2.73 -2.18 -9.75
CA LEU A 11 4.05 -2.30 -9.13
C LEU A 11 4.39 -3.78 -8.92
N ILE A 12 3.43 -4.57 -8.44
CA ILE A 12 3.59 -6.01 -8.28
C ILE A 12 3.83 -6.69 -9.63
N ALA A 13 3.11 -6.28 -10.69
CA ALA A 13 3.35 -6.79 -12.04
C ALA A 13 4.77 -6.47 -12.59
N LYS A 14 5.45 -5.46 -12.02
CA LYS A 14 6.85 -5.13 -12.33
C LYS A 14 7.86 -5.85 -11.42
N GLY A 15 7.39 -6.74 -10.55
CA GLY A 15 8.23 -7.49 -9.60
C GLY A 15 8.58 -6.72 -8.33
N VAL A 16 7.82 -5.68 -7.99
CA VAL A 16 8.02 -4.91 -6.75
C VAL A 16 7.12 -5.47 -5.65
N ASP A 17 7.72 -5.81 -4.51
CA ASP A 17 6.98 -6.18 -3.31
C ASP A 17 6.33 -4.94 -2.69
N VAL A 18 5.01 -5.02 -2.46
CA VAL A 18 4.24 -3.90 -1.89
C VAL A 18 3.69 -4.31 -0.53
N VAL A 19 4.07 -3.53 0.49
CA VAL A 19 3.53 -3.63 1.85
C VAL A 19 2.65 -2.42 2.12
N VAL A 20 1.45 -2.67 2.64
CA VAL A 20 0.46 -1.63 2.99
C VAL A 20 0.16 -1.73 4.48
N GLU A 21 0.23 -0.59 5.17
CA GLU A 21 -0.20 -0.50 6.58
C GLU A 21 -1.70 -0.74 6.70
N SER A 22 -2.11 -1.47 7.74
CA SER A 22 -3.53 -1.69 7.99
C SER A 22 -4.25 -0.36 8.19
N GLY A 23 -5.35 -0.16 7.45
CA GLY A 23 -6.13 1.07 7.52
C GLY A 23 -5.62 2.22 6.65
N ALA A 24 -4.53 2.06 5.90
CA ALA A 24 -3.97 3.11 5.03
C ALA A 24 -4.97 3.61 3.96
N GLY A 25 -5.91 2.76 3.55
CA GLY A 25 -6.97 3.06 2.59
C GLY A 25 -8.29 3.56 3.18
N LEU A 26 -8.48 3.52 4.51
CA LEU A 26 -9.77 3.83 5.14
C LEU A 26 -10.23 5.27 4.87
N GLY A 27 -9.29 6.23 4.87
CA GLY A 27 -9.58 7.63 4.54
C GLY A 27 -10.06 7.85 3.09
N ALA A 28 -9.99 6.83 2.24
CA ALA A 28 -10.46 6.84 0.86
C ALA A 28 -11.56 5.79 0.59
N LEU A 29 -12.13 5.19 1.64
CA LEU A 29 -13.11 4.11 1.55
C LEU A 29 -12.58 2.85 0.82
N ILE A 30 -11.27 2.61 0.90
CA ILE A 30 -10.62 1.45 0.31
C ILE A 30 -10.23 0.48 1.45
N PRO A 31 -10.96 -0.62 1.65
CA PRO A 31 -10.60 -1.61 2.66
C PRO A 31 -9.30 -2.35 2.31
N ASP A 32 -8.60 -2.80 3.34
CA ASP A 32 -7.33 -3.53 3.24
C ASP A 32 -7.41 -4.76 2.33
N GLU A 33 -8.59 -5.40 2.25
CA GLU A 33 -8.84 -6.54 1.38
C GLU A 33 -8.60 -6.23 -0.10
N LEU A 34 -8.89 -5.01 -0.56
CA LEU A 34 -8.63 -4.63 -1.95
C LEU A 34 -7.14 -4.54 -2.27
N TYR A 35 -6.31 -4.22 -1.28
CA TYR A 35 -4.86 -4.26 -1.42
C TYR A 35 -4.34 -5.70 -1.43
N LYS A 36 -4.88 -6.58 -0.57
CA LYS A 36 -4.56 -8.01 -0.59
C LYS A 36 -4.93 -8.67 -1.92
N LEU A 37 -6.11 -8.36 -2.47
CA LEU A 37 -6.55 -8.85 -3.77
C LEU A 37 -5.68 -8.33 -4.92
N ALA A 38 -5.10 -7.13 -4.78
CA ALA A 38 -4.12 -6.60 -5.71
C ALA A 38 -2.73 -7.26 -5.58
N GLY A 39 -2.53 -8.11 -4.56
CA GLY A 39 -1.29 -8.86 -4.28
C GLY A 39 -0.37 -8.21 -3.25
N ALA A 40 -0.79 -7.12 -2.59
CA ALA A 40 0.01 -6.51 -1.53
C ALA A 40 -0.12 -7.27 -0.20
N ALA A 41 0.95 -7.21 0.59
CA ALA A 41 0.93 -7.70 1.97
C ALA A 41 0.44 -6.59 2.91
N ILE A 42 -0.37 -6.96 3.91
CA ILE A 42 -0.73 -6.05 5.01
C ILE A 42 0.21 -6.31 6.17
N ALA A 43 1.13 -5.38 6.42
CA ALA A 43 2.14 -5.47 7.48
C ALA A 43 2.67 -4.07 7.81
N ASP A 44 3.65 -4.01 8.71
CA ASP A 44 4.37 -2.78 9.03
C ASP A 44 5.24 -2.32 7.83
N PRO A 45 4.94 -1.18 7.17
CA PRO A 45 5.72 -0.71 6.03
C PRO A 45 7.02 0.00 6.44
N TRP A 46 7.25 0.29 7.73
CA TRP A 46 8.40 1.08 8.17
C TRP A 46 9.75 0.36 7.99
N SER A 47 9.74 -0.95 7.76
CA SER A 47 10.92 -1.75 7.44
C SER A 47 11.20 -1.85 5.93
N ALA A 48 10.44 -1.18 5.07
CA ALA A 48 10.62 -1.22 3.62
C ALA A 48 11.79 -0.35 3.15
N ASP A 49 12.44 -0.75 2.05
CA ASP A 49 13.52 0.02 1.41
C ASP A 49 13.05 1.41 0.93
N VAL A 50 11.77 1.52 0.56
CA VAL A 50 11.15 2.76 0.09
C VAL A 50 9.76 2.91 0.72
N ILE A 51 9.56 4.04 1.41
CA ILE A 51 8.28 4.38 2.04
C ILE A 51 7.62 5.51 1.24
N VAL A 52 6.40 5.25 0.75
CA VAL A 52 5.60 6.25 0.05
C VAL A 52 4.45 6.72 0.96
N LYS A 53 4.46 8.00 1.33
CA LYS A 53 3.44 8.63 2.18
C LYS A 53 2.99 9.95 1.61
N VAL A 54 1.76 10.35 1.90
CA VAL A 54 1.17 11.61 1.43
C VAL A 54 1.12 12.71 2.48
N ALA A 55 0.92 12.36 3.76
CA ALA A 55 1.11 13.32 4.85
C ALA A 55 2.61 13.38 5.23
N PRO A 56 3.15 14.52 5.69
CA PRO A 56 4.52 14.63 6.19
C PRO A 56 4.81 13.66 7.35
N PRO A 57 6.06 13.23 7.58
CA PRO A 57 6.41 12.38 8.72
C PRO A 57 6.20 13.14 10.02
N SER A 58 5.60 12.49 11.02
CA SER A 58 5.63 12.95 12.42
C SER A 58 6.91 12.49 13.08
#